data_AF-A0A9D5U3U1-F1
#
_entry.id   AF-A0A9D5U3U1-F1
#
_cell.length_a   1.000
_cell.length_b   1.000
_cell.length_c   1.000
_cell.angle_alpha   90.00
_cell.angle_beta   90.00
_cell.angle_gamma   90.00
#
_symmetry.space_group_name_H-M   'P 1'
#
loop_
_entity.id
_entity.type
_entity.pdbx_description
1 polymer ?
#
loop_
_entity_poly.entity_id
_entity_poly.type
_entity_poly.pdbx_seq_one_letter_code
_entity_poly.pdbx_strand_id
1 'polypeptide(L)'
;MRPSHPRSEHWLESCRRYMMNTLSVAADKRDDAIVDGRPVREWITTENVHPDFTLENHGIVYPVYMWASMVNLAQSAGYFIQAGAEPPRAAFHHVRDVYEVYKQLQGWEGLPAYINGSDKFLHLQVVDILVHSFFAQVLGDAEAAHLEEVELDILERMQARFADGRLYPEQEVGPWSRVNNLSIVLGNSYLLHYLLQNPVQPVSRDVFEARIRGVRVYPDGKFVLHRTPDSLVSFAWSKPHRIMGLAVPREGNWLVTPNPRGFVGTLLEEGSKDEGPMRINSLDVQTGTDEFTVKMVVERCAGKVEHAWMFASRPGGVVIMSETLTAKLPVTLTQADTGTMGIGRELDRETITLLAARSRSETVGPMIDGDDVLLPFPENHLLVDKRFIYAWKGTGSVAYLKHNRPTRVSGAPGGYGHLEDLLFVRHLAKPTRFAGGEIIASGRLEVDLTP
;
A
#
# COMPACT_ATOMS: atom_id res chain seq x y z
N MET A 1 -2.24 32.68 -12.65
CA MET A 1 -1.54 33.02 -13.92
C MET A 1 -1.49 34.55 -14.09
N ARG A 2 -0.61 35.10 -14.95
CA ARG A 2 -0.59 36.54 -15.32
C ARG A 2 -1.19 36.70 -16.73
N PRO A 3 -2.51 36.91 -16.90
CA PRO A 3 -3.18 36.79 -18.20
C PRO A 3 -2.70 37.82 -19.23
N SER A 4 -2.33 39.02 -18.77
CA SER A 4 -1.84 40.12 -19.59
C SER A 4 -0.36 40.01 -19.97
N HIS A 5 0.36 38.99 -19.51
CA HIS A 5 1.77 38.83 -19.87
C HIS A 5 1.91 38.39 -21.34
N PRO A 6 2.84 38.92 -22.14
CA PRO A 6 2.99 38.57 -23.56
C PRO A 6 3.28 37.09 -23.87
N ARG A 7 3.55 36.27 -22.84
CA ARG A 7 3.82 34.83 -22.93
C ARG A 7 2.73 33.96 -22.30
N SER A 8 1.60 34.54 -21.90
CA SER A 8 0.54 33.83 -21.21
C SER A 8 0.02 32.63 -22.00
N GLU A 9 -0.19 32.78 -23.31
CA GLU A 9 -0.61 31.70 -24.20
C GLU A 9 0.43 30.57 -24.29
N HIS A 10 1.71 30.91 -24.39
CA HIS A 10 2.79 29.92 -24.46
C HIS A 10 2.89 29.10 -23.16
N TRP A 11 2.70 29.74 -22.01
CA TRP A 11 2.65 29.06 -20.72
C TRP A 11 1.40 28.18 -20.59
N LEU A 12 0.25 28.64 -21.07
CA LEU A 12 -0.99 27.84 -21.07
C LEU A 12 -0.86 26.60 -21.97
N GLU A 13 -0.29 26.74 -23.17
CA GLU A 13 -0.02 25.60 -24.04
C GLU A 13 0.95 24.60 -23.38
N SER A 14 2.02 25.09 -22.74
CA SER A 14 2.95 24.23 -22.01
C SER A 14 2.29 23.53 -20.83
N CYS A 15 1.41 24.23 -20.11
CA CYS A 15 0.63 23.69 -19.00
C CYS A 15 -0.28 22.54 -19.47
N ARG A 16 -1.03 22.74 -20.57
CA ARG A 16 -1.85 21.69 -21.21
C ARG A 16 -1.02 20.48 -21.62
N ARG A 17 0.15 20.71 -22.25
CA ARG A 17 1.05 19.62 -22.62
C ARG A 17 1.47 18.80 -21.39
N TYR A 18 1.88 19.43 -20.29
CA TYR A 18 2.24 18.68 -19.08
C TYR A 18 1.05 17.93 -18.48
N MET A 19 -0.14 18.55 -18.43
CA MET A 19 -1.36 17.89 -17.94
C MET A 19 -1.70 16.64 -18.75
N MET A 20 -1.75 16.74 -20.08
CA MET A 20 -2.05 15.62 -20.98
C MET A 20 -1.08 14.44 -20.83
N ASN A 21 0.19 14.73 -20.54
CA ASN A 21 1.21 13.69 -20.41
C ASN A 21 1.25 13.06 -19.01
N THR A 22 0.66 13.69 -17.99
CA THR A 22 0.76 13.24 -16.59
C THR A 22 0.23 11.82 -16.39
N LEU A 23 -0.98 11.53 -16.89
CA LEU A 23 -1.64 10.22 -16.77
C LEU A 23 -1.78 9.49 -18.12
N SER A 24 -0.85 9.74 -19.04
CA SER A 24 -0.90 9.18 -20.40
C SER A 24 -0.68 7.67 -20.44
N VAL A 25 -1.46 6.98 -21.27
CA VAL A 25 -1.33 5.54 -21.56
C VAL A 25 -0.93 5.30 -23.01
N ALA A 26 -0.44 4.10 -23.33
CA ALA A 26 0.02 3.75 -24.68
C ALA A 26 -1.05 3.94 -25.78
N ALA A 27 -2.33 3.77 -25.44
CA ALA A 27 -3.44 3.96 -26.37
C ALA A 27 -3.58 5.42 -26.85
N ASP A 28 -3.17 6.39 -26.04
CA ASP A 28 -3.35 7.82 -26.31
C ASP A 28 -2.60 8.29 -27.56
N LYS A 29 -1.51 7.60 -27.93
CA LYS A 29 -0.75 7.87 -29.16
C LYS A 29 -1.55 7.64 -30.44
N ARG A 30 -2.74 7.04 -30.33
CA ARG A 30 -3.65 6.75 -31.44
C ARG A 30 -5.03 7.36 -31.24
N ASP A 31 -5.23 8.15 -30.19
CA ASP A 31 -6.52 8.73 -29.86
C ASP A 31 -6.77 10.03 -30.64
N ASP A 32 -7.87 10.03 -31.38
CA ASP A 32 -8.36 11.13 -32.23
C ASP A 32 -9.30 12.11 -31.50
N ALA A 33 -9.68 11.81 -30.25
CA ALA A 33 -10.55 12.69 -29.46
C ALA A 33 -9.93 14.08 -29.32
N ILE A 34 -10.74 15.14 -29.44
CA ILE A 34 -10.26 16.52 -29.32
C ILE A 34 -10.28 16.97 -27.87
N VAL A 35 -9.10 17.35 -27.36
CA VAL A 35 -8.90 17.97 -26.05
C VAL A 35 -8.19 19.31 -26.24
N ASP A 36 -8.75 20.37 -25.69
CA ASP A 36 -8.22 21.74 -25.79
C ASP A 36 -7.80 22.17 -27.21
N GLY A 37 -8.56 21.72 -28.23
CA GLY A 37 -8.40 22.11 -29.63
C GLY A 37 -7.45 21.24 -30.47
N ARG A 38 -6.86 20.17 -29.93
CA ARG A 38 -6.05 19.21 -30.69
C ARG A 38 -6.44 17.76 -30.38
N PRO A 39 -6.25 16.81 -31.32
CA PRO A 39 -6.33 15.38 -31.03
C PRO A 39 -5.44 14.99 -29.85
N VAL A 40 -5.90 14.07 -29.00
CA VAL A 40 -5.12 13.54 -27.86
C VAL A 40 -3.73 13.11 -28.33
N ARG A 41 -3.62 12.34 -29.42
CA ARG A 41 -2.34 11.88 -29.97
C ARG A 41 -1.32 12.98 -30.28
N GLU A 42 -1.76 14.22 -30.50
CA GLU A 42 -0.88 15.36 -30.78
C GLU A 42 -0.32 16.00 -29.52
N TRP A 43 -0.95 15.78 -28.37
CA TRP A 43 -0.44 16.22 -27.06
C TRP A 43 0.59 15.27 -26.47
N ILE A 44 0.52 13.99 -26.84
CA ILE A 44 1.12 12.88 -26.08
C ILE A 44 2.54 12.59 -26.57
N THR A 45 3.47 12.58 -25.62
CA THR A 45 4.90 12.33 -25.80
C THR A 45 5.43 11.27 -24.85
N THR A 46 4.62 10.82 -23.89
CA THR A 46 4.97 9.88 -22.82
C THR A 46 4.00 8.71 -22.75
N GLU A 47 4.36 7.71 -21.93
CA GLU A 47 3.50 6.62 -21.46
C GLU A 47 3.85 6.45 -19.97
N ASN A 48 3.10 7.13 -19.10
CA ASN A 48 3.42 7.21 -17.66
C ASN A 48 2.59 6.26 -16.81
N VAL A 49 1.47 5.76 -17.35
CA VAL A 49 0.52 4.89 -16.66
C VAL A 49 0.35 3.60 -17.47
N HIS A 50 0.14 2.49 -16.77
CA HIS A 50 -0.18 1.21 -17.40
C HIS A 50 -1.54 1.24 -18.11
N PRO A 51 -1.78 0.34 -19.09
CA PRO A 51 -3.08 0.22 -19.75
C PRO A 51 -4.26 -0.05 -18.79
N ASP A 52 -4.01 -0.68 -17.64
CA ASP A 52 -5.00 -0.92 -16.58
C ASP A 52 -5.13 0.24 -15.56
N PHE A 53 -4.53 1.39 -15.87
CA PHE A 53 -4.50 2.61 -15.06
C PHE A 53 -3.80 2.49 -13.70
N THR A 54 -3.07 1.40 -13.47
CA THR A 54 -2.11 1.34 -12.36
C THR A 54 -0.87 2.16 -12.68
N LEU A 55 -0.22 2.69 -11.65
CA LEU A 55 0.96 3.55 -11.78
C LEU A 55 2.11 2.96 -10.95
N GLU A 56 3.22 2.67 -11.62
CA GLU A 56 4.46 2.21 -10.99
C GLU A 56 5.41 3.38 -10.74
N ASN A 57 5.95 3.45 -9.53
CA ASN A 57 7.03 4.35 -9.20
C ASN A 57 8.01 3.67 -8.22
N HIS A 58 9.32 3.93 -8.34
CA HIS A 58 10.36 3.23 -7.56
C HIS A 58 10.25 1.68 -7.61
N GLY A 59 9.72 1.13 -8.71
CA GLY A 59 9.57 -0.32 -8.89
C GLY A 59 8.29 -0.91 -8.27
N ILE A 60 7.39 -0.09 -7.73
CA ILE A 60 6.17 -0.57 -7.08
C ILE A 60 4.93 0.11 -7.64
N VAL A 61 3.87 -0.65 -7.90
CA VAL A 61 2.53 -0.07 -8.05
C VAL A 61 2.16 0.56 -6.73
N TYR A 62 1.96 1.87 -6.77
CA TYR A 62 1.96 2.64 -5.55
C TYR A 62 0.80 3.63 -5.55
N PRO A 63 -0.21 3.41 -4.68
CA PRO A 63 -1.33 4.33 -4.54
C PRO A 63 -0.88 5.77 -4.28
N VAL A 64 0.30 5.94 -3.66
CA VAL A 64 0.83 7.27 -3.38
C VAL A 64 1.14 8.08 -4.62
N TYR A 65 1.69 7.45 -5.66
CA TYR A 65 1.99 8.17 -6.90
C TYR A 65 0.79 8.26 -7.83
N MET A 66 -0.22 7.40 -7.64
CA MET A 66 -1.54 7.61 -8.21
C MET A 66 -2.17 8.89 -7.64
N TRP A 67 -2.26 9.03 -6.31
CA TRP A 67 -2.79 10.26 -5.71
C TRP A 67 -1.91 11.47 -6.02
N ALA A 68 -0.57 11.35 -5.96
CA ALA A 68 0.30 12.50 -6.20
C ALA A 68 0.09 13.08 -7.60
N SER A 69 -0.05 12.22 -8.60
CA SER A 69 -0.37 12.63 -9.97
C SER A 69 -1.74 13.31 -10.05
N MET A 70 -2.76 12.72 -9.40
CA MET A 70 -4.11 13.28 -9.36
C MET A 70 -4.19 14.62 -8.60
N VAL A 71 -3.53 14.76 -7.44
CA VAL A 71 -3.47 16.00 -6.66
C VAL A 71 -2.83 17.11 -7.47
N ASN A 72 -1.73 16.85 -8.19
CA ASN A 72 -1.10 17.89 -9.00
C ASN A 72 -2.02 18.37 -10.13
N LEU A 73 -2.78 17.47 -10.76
CA LEU A 73 -3.80 17.83 -11.75
C LEU A 73 -4.97 18.60 -11.11
N ALA A 74 -5.48 18.11 -9.98
CA ALA A 74 -6.57 18.73 -9.22
C ALA A 74 -6.20 20.14 -8.73
N GLN A 75 -5.00 20.33 -8.19
CA GLN A 75 -4.46 21.65 -7.81
C GLN A 75 -4.33 22.55 -9.03
N SER A 76 -3.79 22.02 -10.13
CA SER A 76 -3.62 22.80 -11.35
C SER A 76 -4.98 23.30 -11.88
N ALA A 77 -6.01 22.45 -11.90
CA ALA A 77 -7.37 22.86 -12.23
C ALA A 77 -7.97 23.82 -11.18
N GLY A 78 -7.75 23.53 -9.89
CA GLY A 78 -8.18 24.35 -8.76
C GLY A 78 -7.69 25.79 -8.84
N TYR A 79 -6.47 26.02 -9.33
CA TYR A 79 -5.95 27.39 -9.52
C TYR A 79 -6.69 28.19 -10.61
N PHE A 80 -7.27 27.54 -11.63
CA PHE A 80 -8.16 28.23 -12.57
C PHE A 80 -9.48 28.58 -11.89
N ILE A 81 -10.07 27.64 -11.14
CA ILE A 81 -11.31 27.84 -10.39
C ILE A 81 -11.17 29.00 -9.40
N GLN A 82 -10.09 29.01 -8.62
CA GLN A 82 -9.76 30.09 -7.67
C GLN A 82 -9.59 31.46 -8.36
N ALA A 83 -9.18 31.46 -9.63
CA ALA A 83 -9.05 32.66 -10.45
C ALA A 83 -10.34 33.03 -11.20
N GLY A 84 -11.45 32.30 -11.00
CA GLY A 84 -12.71 32.50 -11.72
C GLY A 84 -12.62 32.11 -13.20
N ALA A 85 -11.70 31.21 -13.57
CA ALA A 85 -11.49 30.72 -14.92
C ALA A 85 -11.87 29.24 -15.05
N GLU A 86 -12.26 28.84 -16.26
CA GLU A 86 -12.50 27.43 -16.57
C GLU A 86 -11.16 26.68 -16.66
N PRO A 87 -11.00 25.54 -15.96
CA PRO A 87 -9.83 24.69 -16.11
C PRO A 87 -9.71 24.11 -17.54
N PRO A 88 -8.50 23.94 -18.08
CA PRO A 88 -8.30 23.24 -19.35
C PRO A 88 -8.82 21.81 -19.28
N ARG A 89 -9.40 21.29 -20.36
CA ARG A 89 -9.88 19.89 -20.41
C ARG A 89 -8.73 18.91 -20.20
N ALA A 90 -7.50 19.30 -20.56
CA ALA A 90 -6.29 18.53 -20.31
C ALA A 90 -6.09 18.15 -18.83
N ALA A 91 -6.55 18.97 -17.87
CA ALA A 91 -6.40 18.66 -16.45
C ALA A 91 -7.21 17.44 -16.00
N PHE A 92 -8.16 16.98 -16.83
CA PHE A 92 -9.04 15.86 -16.53
C PHE A 92 -8.71 14.60 -17.35
N HIS A 93 -7.68 14.64 -18.20
CA HIS A 93 -7.27 13.49 -19.02
C HIS A 93 -6.85 12.33 -18.12
N HIS A 94 -7.54 11.19 -18.22
CA HIS A 94 -7.39 9.97 -17.41
C HIS A 94 -7.47 10.09 -15.88
N VAL A 95 -7.82 11.26 -15.34
CA VAL A 95 -7.90 11.44 -13.88
C VAL A 95 -8.95 10.52 -13.26
N ARG A 96 -10.12 10.36 -13.91
CA ARG A 96 -11.19 9.47 -13.45
C ARG A 96 -10.79 8.00 -13.53
N ASP A 97 -10.09 7.61 -14.58
CA ASP A 97 -9.68 6.21 -14.78
C ASP A 97 -8.72 5.74 -13.68
N VAL A 98 -7.72 6.57 -13.36
CA VAL A 98 -6.79 6.31 -12.24
C VAL A 98 -7.50 6.36 -10.90
N TYR A 99 -8.44 7.29 -10.72
CA TYR A 99 -9.21 7.40 -9.49
C TYR A 99 -10.12 6.18 -9.25
N GLU A 100 -10.68 5.56 -10.30
CA GLU A 100 -11.44 4.34 -10.14
C GLU A 100 -10.59 3.18 -9.62
N VAL A 101 -9.36 3.02 -10.11
CA VAL A 101 -8.40 2.05 -9.57
C VAL A 101 -8.07 2.40 -8.12
N TYR A 102 -7.78 3.67 -7.85
CA TYR A 102 -7.45 4.15 -6.52
C TYR A 102 -8.56 3.87 -5.49
N LYS A 103 -9.84 4.07 -5.85
CA LYS A 103 -11.00 3.73 -5.01
C LYS A 103 -11.09 2.23 -4.72
N GLN A 104 -10.63 1.34 -5.60
CA GLN A 104 -10.61 -0.11 -5.30
C GLN A 104 -9.62 -0.47 -4.21
N LEU A 105 -8.56 0.33 -4.05
CA LEU A 105 -7.50 0.08 -3.08
C LEU A 105 -7.88 0.59 -1.68
N GLN A 106 -8.96 1.35 -1.53
CA GLN A 106 -9.35 1.99 -0.27
C GLN A 106 -9.60 0.97 0.84
N GLY A 107 -8.97 1.21 2.00
CA GLY A 107 -9.28 0.58 3.28
C GLY A 107 -10.56 1.16 3.88
N TRP A 108 -10.82 0.88 5.16
CA TRP A 108 -12.05 1.35 5.84
C TRP A 108 -11.94 2.74 6.45
N GLU A 109 -10.75 3.33 6.45
CA GLU A 109 -10.44 4.62 7.09
C GLU A 109 -9.91 5.66 6.09
N GLY A 110 -10.37 5.58 4.83
CA GLY A 110 -10.02 6.57 3.81
C GLY A 110 -8.53 6.60 3.50
N LEU A 111 -7.89 5.44 3.38
CA LEU A 111 -6.52 5.36 2.88
C LEU A 111 -6.38 4.13 2.02
N PRO A 112 -5.73 4.21 0.85
CA PRO A 112 -5.50 3.04 0.03
C PRO A 112 -4.54 2.05 0.71
N ALA A 113 -4.82 0.76 0.58
CA ALA A 113 -3.92 -0.30 0.94
C ALA A 113 -2.67 -0.27 0.05
N TYR A 114 -1.51 -0.33 0.69
CA TYR A 114 -0.20 -0.38 0.03
C TYR A 114 0.11 -1.81 -0.45
N ILE A 115 -0.67 -2.25 -1.45
CA ILE A 115 -0.67 -3.60 -2.03
C ILE A 115 0.69 -4.10 -2.52
N ASN A 116 1.61 -3.19 -2.86
CA ASN A 116 2.98 -3.50 -3.25
C ASN A 116 4.00 -2.80 -2.35
N GLY A 117 3.68 -2.63 -1.06
CA GLY A 117 4.49 -2.00 -0.04
C GLY A 117 4.55 -0.46 -0.14
N SER A 118 5.37 0.16 0.69
CA SER A 118 5.49 1.64 0.76
C SER A 118 6.95 2.11 0.74
N ASP A 119 7.19 3.27 0.14
CA ASP A 119 8.45 4.03 0.21
C ASP A 119 8.28 5.46 0.76
N LYS A 120 7.09 5.74 1.31
CA LYS A 120 6.80 6.94 2.11
C LYS A 120 6.36 6.52 3.52
N PHE A 121 6.25 7.51 4.40
CA PHE A 121 5.56 7.33 5.68
C PHE A 121 4.09 6.94 5.44
N LEU A 122 3.52 6.23 6.41
CA LEU A 122 2.15 5.73 6.36
C LEU A 122 1.16 6.79 6.85
N HIS A 123 -0.14 6.51 6.71
CA HIS A 123 -1.24 7.34 7.23
C HIS A 123 -1.27 8.72 6.59
N LEU A 124 -1.41 8.74 5.26
CA LEU A 124 -1.33 9.93 4.42
C LEU A 124 -2.72 10.58 4.13
N GLN A 125 -3.72 10.39 4.97
CA GLN A 125 -5.09 10.89 4.73
C GLN A 125 -5.12 12.40 4.41
N VAL A 126 -4.25 13.19 5.04
CA VAL A 126 -4.21 14.65 4.84
C VAL A 126 -3.81 15.06 3.42
N VAL A 127 -3.11 14.20 2.68
CA VAL A 127 -2.77 14.48 1.27
C VAL A 127 -3.84 13.98 0.30
N ASP A 128 -4.54 12.91 0.68
CA ASP A 128 -5.56 12.25 -0.15
C ASP A 128 -6.87 13.06 -0.18
N ILE A 129 -7.19 13.75 0.92
CA ILE A 129 -8.45 14.48 1.08
C ILE A 129 -8.71 15.49 -0.02
N LEU A 130 -7.68 16.16 -0.55
CA LEU A 130 -7.84 17.11 -1.64
C LEU A 130 -8.29 16.44 -2.94
N VAL A 131 -7.87 15.21 -3.22
CA VAL A 131 -8.38 14.47 -4.38
C VAL A 131 -9.86 14.21 -4.18
N HIS A 132 -10.27 13.75 -2.99
CA HIS A 132 -11.66 13.48 -2.70
C HIS A 132 -12.53 14.75 -2.79
N SER A 133 -12.09 15.86 -2.20
CA SER A 133 -12.76 17.17 -2.32
C SER A 133 -12.87 17.61 -3.78
N PHE A 134 -11.81 17.44 -4.58
CA PHE A 134 -11.83 17.82 -5.99
C PHE A 134 -12.84 16.99 -6.78
N PHE A 135 -12.82 15.67 -6.62
CA PHE A 135 -13.75 14.78 -7.31
C PHE A 135 -15.20 15.02 -6.87
N ALA A 136 -15.44 15.30 -5.60
CA ALA A 136 -16.75 15.71 -5.12
C ALA A 136 -17.14 17.07 -5.71
N GLN A 137 -16.42 18.14 -5.37
CA GLN A 137 -16.83 19.51 -5.66
C GLN A 137 -16.80 19.86 -7.16
N VAL A 138 -15.81 19.37 -7.91
CA VAL A 138 -15.62 19.70 -9.33
C VAL A 138 -16.30 18.69 -10.25
N LEU A 139 -16.25 17.40 -9.89
CA LEU A 139 -16.69 16.31 -10.76
C LEU A 139 -18.01 15.66 -10.34
N GLY A 140 -18.60 16.08 -9.21
CA GLY A 140 -19.89 15.61 -8.70
C GLY A 140 -19.87 14.17 -8.19
N ASP A 141 -18.69 13.63 -7.83
CA ASP A 141 -18.54 12.22 -7.44
C ASP A 141 -18.99 11.99 -6.00
N ALA A 142 -20.11 11.28 -5.83
CA ALA A 142 -20.70 10.97 -4.53
C ALA A 142 -19.90 9.93 -3.72
N GLU A 143 -19.09 9.09 -4.37
CA GLU A 143 -18.16 8.20 -3.66
C GLU A 143 -16.95 8.96 -3.15
N ALA A 144 -16.50 9.97 -3.89
CA ALA A 144 -15.47 10.88 -3.42
C ALA A 144 -15.94 11.68 -2.20
N ALA A 145 -17.18 12.18 -2.21
CA ALA A 145 -17.77 12.84 -1.05
C ALA A 145 -17.83 11.91 0.17
N HIS A 146 -18.16 10.62 -0.01
CA HIS A 146 -18.11 9.65 1.07
C HIS A 146 -16.69 9.44 1.63
N LEU A 147 -15.70 9.27 0.75
CA LEU A 147 -14.30 9.09 1.17
C LEU A 147 -13.73 10.33 1.87
N GLU A 148 -14.12 11.52 1.41
CA GLU A 148 -13.76 12.78 2.07
C GLU A 148 -14.30 12.85 3.50
N GLU A 149 -15.54 12.46 3.75
CA GLU A 149 -16.11 12.41 5.10
C GLU A 149 -15.37 11.41 6.00
N VAL A 150 -15.03 10.23 5.47
CA VAL A 150 -14.28 9.21 6.21
C VAL A 150 -12.88 9.72 6.58
N GLU A 151 -12.17 10.34 5.64
CA GLU A 151 -10.84 10.89 5.92
C GLU A 151 -10.88 12.04 6.91
N LEU A 152 -11.89 12.91 6.83
CA LEU A 152 -12.03 14.03 7.75
C LEU A 152 -12.18 13.56 9.20
N ASP A 153 -13.00 12.53 9.46
CA ASP A 153 -13.13 11.91 10.80
C ASP A 153 -11.78 11.40 11.32
N ILE A 154 -11.01 10.73 10.46
CA ILE A 154 -9.68 10.22 10.83
C ILE A 154 -8.70 11.36 11.09
N LEU A 155 -8.74 12.43 10.30
CA LEU A 155 -7.87 13.58 10.49
C LEU A 155 -8.18 14.32 11.80
N GLU A 156 -9.45 14.43 12.19
CA GLU A 156 -9.85 14.98 13.49
C GLU A 156 -9.29 14.12 14.63
N ARG A 157 -9.39 12.79 14.53
CA ARG A 157 -8.80 11.86 15.51
C ARG A 157 -7.28 11.96 15.57
N MET A 158 -6.61 12.04 14.42
CA MET A 158 -5.16 12.25 14.33
C MET A 158 -4.75 13.56 15.02
N GLN A 159 -5.49 14.64 14.79
CA GLN A 159 -5.23 15.93 15.41
C GLN A 159 -5.46 15.91 16.93
N ALA A 160 -6.52 15.23 17.39
CA ALA A 160 -6.89 15.14 18.81
C ALA A 160 -5.83 14.47 19.70
N ARG A 161 -4.92 13.68 19.11
CA ARG A 161 -3.76 13.09 19.81
C ARG A 161 -2.77 14.13 20.34
N PHE A 162 -2.83 15.38 19.86
CA PHE A 162 -1.83 16.40 20.15
C PHE A 162 -2.45 17.72 20.61
N ALA A 163 -1.98 18.24 21.75
CA ALA A 163 -2.46 19.49 22.32
C ALA A 163 -2.09 20.74 21.50
N ASP A 164 -1.09 20.64 20.62
CA ASP A 164 -0.62 21.72 19.74
C ASP A 164 -1.27 21.69 18.33
N GLY A 165 -2.20 20.75 18.09
CA GLY A 165 -2.97 20.66 16.85
C GLY A 165 -2.22 20.08 15.65
N ARG A 166 -1.02 19.50 15.84
CA ARG A 166 -0.32 18.76 14.78
C ARG A 166 -1.04 17.45 14.44
N LEU A 167 -0.84 16.92 13.24
CA LEU A 167 -1.39 15.62 12.82
C LEU A 167 -0.45 14.44 13.05
N TYR A 168 0.87 14.70 13.05
CA TYR A 168 1.90 13.67 13.15
C TYR A 168 2.92 14.01 14.24
N PRO A 169 3.51 13.00 14.88
CA PRO A 169 4.72 13.20 15.66
C PRO A 169 5.91 13.46 14.72
N GLU A 170 6.86 14.30 15.15
CA GLU A 170 8.02 14.70 14.33
C GLU A 170 8.89 13.51 13.92
N GLN A 171 8.87 12.43 14.71
CA GLN A 171 9.60 11.19 14.45
C GLN A 171 9.09 10.44 13.20
N GLU A 172 7.81 10.58 12.85
CA GLU A 172 7.21 9.91 11.70
C GLU A 172 7.41 10.69 10.39
N VAL A 173 7.30 12.02 10.45
CA VAL A 173 7.32 12.88 9.25
C VAL A 173 8.61 13.67 9.05
N GLY A 174 9.50 13.73 10.03
CA GLY A 174 10.73 14.54 10.00
C GLY A 174 10.45 16.05 10.20
N PRO A 175 11.43 16.93 9.88
CA PRO A 175 11.38 18.34 10.29
C PRO A 175 10.20 19.13 9.69
N TRP A 176 9.78 20.15 10.45
CA TRP A 176 8.59 21.01 10.31
C TRP A 176 8.21 21.53 8.90
N SER A 177 9.13 21.60 7.93
CA SER A 177 8.83 22.14 6.59
C SER A 177 7.77 21.33 5.84
N ARG A 178 7.54 20.07 6.23
CA ARG A 178 6.51 19.21 5.63
C ARG A 178 5.12 19.43 6.21
N VAL A 179 5.00 19.79 7.48
CA VAL A 179 3.71 20.10 8.12
C VAL A 179 3.04 21.29 7.42
N ASN A 180 3.82 22.28 6.98
CA ASN A 180 3.32 23.40 6.18
C ASN A 180 2.80 23.00 4.79
N ASN A 181 3.35 21.95 4.17
CA ASN A 181 2.81 21.45 2.90
C ASN A 181 1.43 20.82 3.10
N LEU A 182 1.21 20.16 4.25
CA LEU A 182 -0.04 19.49 4.57
C LEU A 182 -1.18 20.49 4.82
N SER A 183 -0.89 21.63 5.46
CA SER A 183 -1.89 22.68 5.66
C SER A 183 -2.35 23.34 4.36
N ILE A 184 -1.48 23.40 3.34
CA ILE A 184 -1.86 23.87 2.00
C ILE A 184 -2.87 22.91 1.35
N VAL A 185 -2.74 21.59 1.56
CA VAL A 185 -3.67 20.61 0.99
C VAL A 185 -5.07 20.78 1.59
N LEU A 186 -5.16 20.82 2.93
CA LEU A 186 -6.43 21.08 3.64
C LEU A 186 -7.04 22.44 3.27
N GLY A 187 -6.21 23.49 3.19
CA GLY A 187 -6.68 24.82 2.79
C GLY A 187 -7.26 24.83 1.37
N ASN A 188 -6.66 24.10 0.42
CA ASN A 188 -7.22 24.00 -0.93
C ASN A 188 -8.52 23.18 -0.97
N SER A 189 -8.62 22.12 -0.17
CA SER A 189 -9.87 21.37 0.00
C SER A 189 -11.00 22.29 0.49
N TYR A 190 -10.76 23.05 1.57
CA TYR A 190 -11.71 24.07 2.05
C TYR A 190 -12.07 25.11 0.97
N LEU A 191 -11.10 25.63 0.24
CA LEU A 191 -11.34 26.63 -0.80
C LEU A 191 -12.22 26.10 -1.94
N LEU A 192 -12.08 24.83 -2.33
CA LEU A 192 -12.95 24.22 -3.34
C LEU A 192 -14.40 24.21 -2.87
N HIS A 193 -14.66 23.75 -1.65
CA HIS A 193 -16.00 23.79 -1.05
C HIS A 193 -16.55 25.21 -0.95
N TYR A 194 -15.73 26.15 -0.46
CA TYR A 194 -16.14 27.54 -0.26
C TYR A 194 -16.51 28.24 -1.57
N LEU A 195 -15.74 28.03 -2.63
CA LEU A 195 -15.92 28.70 -3.92
C LEU A 195 -17.00 28.06 -4.78
N LEU A 196 -17.06 26.72 -4.82
CA LEU A 196 -17.97 26.00 -5.72
C LEU A 196 -19.34 25.80 -5.09
N GLN A 197 -19.40 25.67 -3.75
CA GLN A 197 -20.63 25.45 -2.99
C GLN A 197 -21.51 24.36 -3.63
N ASN A 198 -20.88 23.27 -4.10
CA ASN A 198 -21.57 22.20 -4.81
C ASN A 198 -21.98 21.12 -3.80
N PRO A 199 -23.26 21.03 -3.39
CA PRO A 199 -23.70 20.08 -2.38
C PRO A 199 -23.81 18.68 -3.01
N VAL A 200 -22.71 17.93 -2.99
CA VAL A 200 -22.71 16.52 -3.38
C VAL A 200 -23.10 15.68 -2.16
N GLN A 201 -24.20 14.93 -2.30
CA GLN A 201 -24.61 14.00 -1.25
C GLN A 201 -23.73 12.74 -1.32
N PRO A 202 -23.04 12.38 -0.22
CA PRO A 202 -22.20 11.19 -0.19
C PRO A 202 -23.06 9.93 -0.35
N VAL A 203 -22.52 8.92 -1.02
CA VAL A 203 -23.11 7.57 -0.93
C VAL A 203 -22.93 7.04 0.48
N SER A 204 -23.83 6.15 0.93
CA SER A 204 -23.63 5.45 2.20
C SER A 204 -22.40 4.53 2.15
N ARG A 205 -21.81 4.27 3.32
CA ARG A 205 -20.73 3.30 3.50
C ARG A 205 -21.04 1.95 2.86
N ASP A 206 -22.24 1.41 3.08
CA ASP A 206 -22.62 0.09 2.56
C ASP A 206 -22.67 0.06 1.03
N VAL A 207 -23.12 1.15 0.41
CA VAL A 207 -23.14 1.28 -1.06
C VAL A 207 -21.71 1.32 -1.61
N PHE A 208 -20.84 2.14 -1.01
CA PHE A 208 -19.44 2.22 -1.44
C PHE A 208 -18.71 0.89 -1.23
N GLU A 209 -18.81 0.30 -0.05
CA GLU A 209 -18.19 -0.99 0.26
C GLU A 209 -18.71 -2.11 -0.65
N ALA A 210 -20.02 -2.20 -0.89
CA ALA A 210 -20.59 -3.20 -1.79
C ALA A 210 -20.00 -3.12 -3.21
N ARG A 211 -19.75 -1.91 -3.70
CA ARG A 211 -19.15 -1.69 -5.03
C ARG A 211 -17.69 -2.16 -5.11
N ILE A 212 -16.89 -1.92 -4.07
CA ILE A 212 -15.46 -2.24 -4.06
C ILE A 212 -15.14 -3.65 -3.53
N ARG A 213 -16.13 -4.43 -3.11
CA ARG A 213 -15.96 -5.85 -2.77
C ARG A 213 -15.62 -6.70 -3.99
N GLY A 214 -15.16 -7.93 -3.73
CA GLY A 214 -14.84 -8.94 -4.72
C GLY A 214 -13.35 -9.02 -5.06
N VAL A 215 -13.05 -9.81 -6.08
CA VAL A 215 -11.69 -10.09 -6.55
C VAL A 215 -11.38 -9.27 -7.80
N ARG A 216 -10.23 -8.60 -7.82
CA ARG A 216 -9.73 -7.83 -8.98
C ARG A 216 -8.29 -8.22 -9.30
N VAL A 217 -7.99 -8.36 -10.57
CA VAL A 217 -6.64 -8.63 -11.08
C VAL A 217 -6.21 -7.45 -11.93
N TYR A 218 -5.01 -6.95 -11.64
CA TYR A 218 -4.36 -5.89 -12.40
C TYR A 218 -3.14 -6.51 -13.08
N PRO A 219 -3.26 -6.97 -14.34
CA PRO A 219 -2.21 -7.73 -15.00
C PRO A 219 -0.97 -6.88 -15.30
N ASP A 220 -1.13 -5.61 -15.68
CA ASP A 220 -0.01 -4.71 -15.95
C ASP A 220 0.63 -4.24 -14.63
N GLY A 221 -0.20 -3.94 -13.64
CA GLY A 221 0.25 -3.64 -12.27
C GLY A 221 0.83 -4.85 -11.50
N LYS A 222 0.59 -6.07 -11.99
CA LYS A 222 1.08 -7.35 -11.44
C LYS A 222 0.66 -7.62 -10.00
N PHE A 223 -0.63 -7.48 -9.72
CA PHE A 223 -1.20 -7.88 -8.44
C PHE A 223 -2.65 -8.37 -8.54
N VAL A 224 -3.07 -9.10 -7.51
CA VAL A 224 -4.46 -9.46 -7.26
C VAL A 224 -4.91 -8.89 -5.92
N LEU A 225 -6.15 -8.45 -5.85
CA LEU A 225 -6.81 -7.90 -4.68
C LEU A 225 -8.10 -8.68 -4.42
N HIS A 226 -8.37 -9.01 -3.16
CA HIS A 226 -9.63 -9.53 -2.67
C HIS A 226 -10.11 -8.68 -1.52
N ARG A 227 -11.32 -8.12 -1.67
CA ARG A 227 -11.95 -7.30 -0.64
C ARG A 227 -13.28 -7.93 -0.24
N THR A 228 -13.41 -8.23 1.04
CA THR A 228 -14.65 -8.66 1.68
C THR A 228 -15.15 -7.52 2.60
N PRO A 229 -16.31 -7.66 3.26
CA PRO A 229 -16.72 -6.70 4.30
C PRO A 229 -15.67 -6.58 5.42
N ASP A 230 -14.97 -7.68 5.74
CA ASP A 230 -14.17 -7.80 6.95
C ASP A 230 -12.66 -7.92 6.69
N SER A 231 -12.25 -8.05 5.43
CA SER A 231 -10.83 -8.22 5.06
C SER A 231 -10.46 -7.58 3.72
N LEU A 232 -9.20 -7.18 3.62
CA LEU A 232 -8.53 -6.80 2.39
C LEU A 232 -7.26 -7.64 2.27
N VAL A 233 -7.17 -8.43 1.22
CA VAL A 233 -6.03 -9.32 0.96
C VAL A 233 -5.51 -9.06 -0.44
N SER A 234 -4.20 -8.91 -0.58
CA SER A 234 -3.58 -8.77 -1.89
C SER A 234 -2.31 -9.59 -2.00
N PHE A 235 -1.92 -9.85 -3.24
CA PHE A 235 -0.65 -10.48 -3.55
C PHE A 235 -0.07 -9.84 -4.82
N ALA A 236 1.14 -9.30 -4.70
CA ALA A 236 1.87 -8.63 -5.77
C ALA A 236 3.09 -9.46 -6.21
N TRP A 237 3.41 -9.40 -7.50
CA TRP A 237 4.48 -10.19 -8.13
C TRP A 237 5.32 -9.37 -9.12
N SER A 238 5.47 -8.07 -8.90
CA SER A 238 6.25 -7.21 -9.79
C SER A 238 7.76 -7.56 -9.75
N LYS A 239 8.33 -7.90 -10.91
CA LYS A 239 9.78 -8.16 -11.05
C LYS A 239 10.47 -6.96 -11.72
N PRO A 240 11.69 -6.56 -11.28
CA PRO A 240 12.53 -7.18 -10.23
C PRO A 240 12.23 -6.75 -8.79
N HIS A 241 11.16 -6.00 -8.56
CA HIS A 241 11.14 -5.08 -7.43
C HIS A 241 10.37 -5.54 -6.20
N ARG A 242 9.37 -6.43 -6.32
CA ARG A 242 8.66 -6.96 -5.15
C ARG A 242 7.77 -8.16 -5.43
N ILE A 243 7.89 -9.16 -4.56
CA ILE A 243 6.90 -10.22 -4.39
C ILE A 243 6.44 -10.09 -2.95
N MET A 244 5.14 -9.93 -2.70
CA MET A 244 4.61 -9.82 -1.34
C MET A 244 3.12 -10.10 -1.26
N GLY A 245 2.69 -10.67 -0.15
CA GLY A 245 1.30 -10.69 0.28
C GLY A 245 1.01 -9.58 1.29
N LEU A 246 -0.25 -9.16 1.36
CA LEU A 246 -0.78 -8.26 2.37
C LEU A 246 -2.15 -8.79 2.82
N ALA A 247 -2.42 -8.78 4.13
CA ALA A 247 -3.66 -9.27 4.70
C ALA A 247 -4.07 -8.35 5.86
N VAL A 248 -5.12 -7.56 5.65
CA VAL A 248 -5.58 -6.50 6.57
C VAL A 248 -6.99 -6.84 7.03
N PRO A 249 -7.24 -6.98 8.36
CA PRO A 249 -8.59 -7.10 8.89
C PRO A 249 -9.30 -5.73 8.90
N ARG A 250 -10.64 -5.72 9.01
CA ARG A 250 -11.46 -4.50 9.01
C ARG A 250 -10.95 -3.40 9.93
N GLU A 251 -10.61 -3.78 11.16
CA GLU A 251 -10.03 -2.90 12.17
C GLU A 251 -8.51 -3.14 12.30
N GLY A 252 -7.80 -3.04 11.17
CA GLY A 252 -6.34 -3.25 11.12
C GLY A 252 -5.58 -2.38 10.14
N ASN A 253 -6.20 -1.30 9.64
CA ASN A 253 -5.57 -0.34 8.73
C ASN A 253 -4.28 0.28 9.31
N TRP A 254 -4.19 0.40 10.63
CA TRP A 254 -2.99 0.86 11.35
C TRP A 254 -2.16 -0.28 11.92
N LEU A 255 -2.81 -1.40 12.27
CA LEU A 255 -2.14 -2.57 12.83
C LEU A 255 -1.28 -3.30 11.81
N VAL A 256 -1.69 -3.42 10.55
CA VAL A 256 -0.94 -4.17 9.54
C VAL A 256 -0.17 -3.20 8.66
N THR A 257 1.16 -3.28 8.69
CA THR A 257 2.02 -2.46 7.84
C THR A 257 2.40 -3.20 6.56
N PRO A 258 2.64 -2.48 5.46
CA PRO A 258 2.86 -3.07 4.16
C PRO A 258 4.33 -3.47 3.95
N ASN A 259 4.80 -4.39 4.78
CA ASN A 259 6.18 -4.86 4.77
C ASN A 259 6.53 -5.46 3.39
N PRO A 260 7.66 -5.06 2.76
CA PRO A 260 8.03 -5.49 1.41
C PRO A 260 8.38 -6.98 1.30
N ARG A 261 8.44 -7.71 2.42
CA ARG A 261 8.61 -9.16 2.52
C ARG A 261 7.35 -9.86 3.04
N GLY A 262 6.19 -9.19 2.99
CA GLY A 262 4.90 -9.72 3.44
C GLY A 262 4.65 -11.14 2.90
N PHE A 263 4.39 -12.09 3.81
CA PHE A 263 4.29 -13.54 3.60
C PHE A 263 5.53 -14.25 3.03
N VAL A 264 6.39 -13.59 2.25
CA VAL A 264 7.58 -14.18 1.61
C VAL A 264 8.71 -14.40 2.61
N GLY A 265 8.86 -13.45 3.52
CA GLY A 265 9.97 -13.31 4.45
C GLY A 265 11.34 -13.19 3.77
N THR A 266 12.38 -13.56 4.51
CA THR A 266 13.79 -13.30 4.20
C THR A 266 14.62 -14.56 4.34
N LEU A 267 15.44 -14.86 3.32
CA LEU A 267 16.53 -15.83 3.42
C LEU A 267 17.86 -15.11 3.29
N LEU A 268 18.76 -15.31 4.25
CA LEU A 268 20.12 -14.77 4.19
C LEU A 268 21.12 -15.90 4.08
N GLU A 269 21.93 -15.85 3.03
CA GLU A 269 23.09 -16.72 2.87
C GLU A 269 24.27 -16.19 3.72
N GLU A 270 25.05 -17.10 4.29
CA GLU A 270 26.29 -16.78 4.99
C GLU A 270 27.22 -15.92 4.11
N GLY A 271 27.73 -14.83 4.69
CA GLY A 271 28.57 -13.86 3.98
C GLY A 271 27.80 -12.82 3.14
N SER A 272 26.48 -12.95 3.00
CA SER A 272 25.63 -11.97 2.31
C SER A 272 24.99 -10.98 3.29
N LYS A 273 24.89 -9.71 2.89
CA LYS A 273 24.20 -8.66 3.67
C LYS A 273 22.73 -8.50 3.29
N ASP A 274 22.36 -8.95 2.10
CA ASP A 274 21.01 -8.98 1.56
C ASP A 274 20.77 -10.30 0.81
N GLU A 275 19.51 -10.61 0.53
CA GLU A 275 19.11 -11.84 -0.16
C GLU A 275 19.36 -11.80 -1.69
N GLY A 276 19.60 -10.62 -2.25
CA GLY A 276 19.52 -10.40 -3.70
C GLY A 276 18.11 -10.51 -4.28
N PRO A 277 17.97 -10.33 -5.62
CA PRO A 277 16.68 -10.38 -6.29
C PRO A 277 16.17 -11.82 -6.44
N MET A 278 14.84 -11.98 -6.38
CA MET A 278 14.17 -13.24 -6.64
C MET A 278 13.92 -13.44 -8.14
N ARG A 279 13.98 -14.68 -8.62
CA ARG A 279 13.58 -15.02 -10.00
C ARG A 279 12.32 -15.89 -9.98
N ILE A 280 11.24 -15.37 -10.53
CA ILE A 280 10.01 -16.13 -10.77
C ILE A 280 10.28 -17.14 -11.90
N ASN A 281 10.13 -18.43 -11.59
CA ASN A 281 10.21 -19.52 -12.56
C ASN A 281 8.83 -19.89 -13.12
N SER A 282 7.80 -19.88 -12.26
CA SER A 282 6.41 -20.07 -12.66
C SER A 282 5.47 -19.26 -11.79
N LEU A 283 4.36 -18.83 -12.38
CA LEU A 283 3.28 -18.09 -11.74
C LEU A 283 1.96 -18.53 -12.36
N ASP A 284 1.01 -18.91 -11.50
CA ASP A 284 -0.37 -19.20 -11.85
C ASP A 284 -1.29 -18.45 -10.89
N VAL A 285 -2.16 -17.60 -11.43
CA VAL A 285 -3.12 -16.80 -10.67
C VAL A 285 -4.52 -17.26 -11.03
N GLN A 286 -5.22 -17.84 -10.06
CA GLN A 286 -6.57 -18.35 -10.21
C GLN A 286 -7.52 -17.47 -9.40
N THR A 287 -8.62 -17.04 -10.00
CA THR A 287 -9.63 -16.21 -9.34
C THR A 287 -11.00 -16.88 -9.40
N GLY A 288 -11.75 -16.71 -8.31
CA GLY A 288 -13.18 -16.96 -8.23
C GLY A 288 -13.92 -15.66 -7.91
N THR A 289 -15.22 -15.77 -7.62
CA THR A 289 -16.04 -14.59 -7.28
C THR A 289 -15.65 -13.96 -5.95
N ASP A 290 -15.27 -14.77 -4.96
CA ASP A 290 -14.99 -14.36 -3.56
C ASP A 290 -13.72 -15.08 -3.03
N GLU A 291 -12.78 -15.37 -3.92
CA GLU A 291 -11.49 -15.96 -3.57
C GLU A 291 -10.45 -15.81 -4.67
N PHE A 292 -9.17 -15.89 -4.30
CA PHE A 292 -8.10 -16.15 -5.27
C PHE A 292 -7.07 -17.11 -4.71
N THR A 293 -6.30 -17.71 -5.61
CA THR A 293 -5.11 -18.51 -5.29
C THR A 293 -3.99 -18.14 -6.25
N VAL A 294 -2.83 -17.81 -5.70
CA VAL A 294 -1.57 -17.64 -6.41
C VAL A 294 -0.69 -18.85 -6.12
N LYS A 295 -0.24 -19.55 -7.15
CA LYS A 295 0.79 -20.58 -7.06
C LYS A 295 2.03 -20.06 -7.77
N MET A 296 3.17 -20.19 -7.13
CA MET A 296 4.41 -19.64 -7.68
C MET A 296 5.62 -20.50 -7.27
N VAL A 297 6.59 -20.55 -8.15
CA VAL A 297 7.92 -21.10 -7.85
C VAL A 297 8.93 -20.01 -8.11
N VAL A 298 9.70 -19.65 -7.07
CA VAL A 298 10.77 -18.66 -7.19
C VAL A 298 12.11 -19.23 -6.79
N GLU A 299 13.15 -18.73 -7.42
CA GLU A 299 14.53 -18.94 -7.02
C GLU A 299 15.02 -17.79 -6.13
N ARG A 300 15.69 -18.16 -5.05
CA ARG A 300 16.24 -17.30 -4.01
C ARG A 300 17.74 -17.62 -3.82
N CYS A 301 18.48 -16.72 -3.16
CA CYS A 301 19.92 -16.89 -2.89
C CYS A 301 20.73 -17.24 -4.15
N ALA A 302 20.62 -16.41 -5.19
CA ALA A 302 21.29 -16.62 -6.48
C ALA A 302 21.03 -17.98 -7.15
N GLY A 303 19.80 -18.51 -7.01
CA GLY A 303 19.38 -19.78 -7.62
C GLY A 303 19.72 -21.03 -6.80
N LYS A 304 20.30 -20.86 -5.60
CA LYS A 304 20.64 -22.00 -4.72
C LYS A 304 19.43 -22.55 -3.97
N VAL A 305 18.36 -21.76 -3.80
CA VAL A 305 17.14 -22.16 -3.10
C VAL A 305 15.95 -22.00 -4.01
N GLU A 306 15.13 -23.04 -4.12
CA GLU A 306 13.81 -23.00 -4.74
C GLU A 306 12.75 -22.85 -3.65
N HIS A 307 11.84 -21.90 -3.83
CA HIS A 307 10.69 -21.67 -2.96
C HIS A 307 9.43 -21.91 -3.76
N ALA A 308 8.83 -23.06 -3.55
CA ALA A 308 7.51 -23.39 -4.08
C ALA A 308 6.47 -22.99 -3.03
N TRP A 309 5.54 -22.13 -3.40
CA TRP A 309 4.50 -21.68 -2.46
C TRP A 309 3.15 -21.43 -3.14
N MET A 310 2.10 -21.55 -2.34
CA MET A 310 0.73 -21.18 -2.67
C MET A 310 0.26 -20.16 -1.65
N PHE A 311 -0.32 -19.06 -2.13
CA PHE A 311 -0.99 -18.05 -1.32
C PHE A 311 -2.45 -17.97 -1.76
N ALA A 312 -3.40 -18.10 -0.84
CA ALA A 312 -4.82 -18.06 -1.16
C ALA A 312 -5.57 -17.16 -0.18
N SER A 313 -6.51 -16.38 -0.72
CA SER A 313 -7.52 -15.67 0.06
C SER A 313 -8.86 -16.37 -0.16
N ARG A 314 -9.53 -16.74 0.94
CA ARG A 314 -10.78 -17.49 0.95
C ARG A 314 -11.94 -16.60 1.43
N PRO A 315 -13.21 -17.04 1.21
CA PRO A 315 -14.36 -16.39 1.83
C PRO A 315 -14.23 -16.36 3.35
N GLY A 316 -14.79 -15.34 3.99
CA GLY A 316 -14.81 -15.22 5.45
C GLY A 316 -13.45 -14.89 6.07
N GLY A 317 -12.58 -14.14 5.39
CA GLY A 317 -11.39 -13.56 6.02
C GLY A 317 -10.19 -14.49 6.21
N VAL A 318 -10.23 -15.73 5.70
CA VAL A 318 -9.13 -16.68 5.87
C VAL A 318 -8.09 -16.56 4.75
N VAL A 319 -6.83 -16.40 5.13
CA VAL A 319 -5.67 -16.41 4.23
C VAL A 319 -4.82 -17.64 4.51
N ILE A 320 -4.47 -18.38 3.45
CA ILE A 320 -3.67 -19.60 3.54
C ILE A 320 -2.40 -19.42 2.73
N MET A 321 -1.25 -19.60 3.36
CA MET A 321 0.03 -19.75 2.69
C MET A 321 0.56 -21.16 2.95
N SER A 322 0.91 -21.91 1.92
CA SER A 322 1.66 -23.16 2.05
C SER A 322 2.95 -23.09 1.27
N GLU A 323 4.03 -23.60 1.83
CA GLU A 323 5.35 -23.47 1.24
C GLU A 323 6.21 -24.74 1.35
N THR A 324 7.19 -24.82 0.47
CA THR A 324 8.35 -25.71 0.58
C THR A 324 9.58 -24.97 0.05
N LEU A 325 10.60 -24.88 0.90
CA LEU A 325 11.93 -24.36 0.58
C LEU A 325 12.88 -25.54 0.37
N THR A 326 13.53 -25.61 -0.79
CA THR A 326 14.46 -26.69 -1.13
C THR A 326 15.78 -26.11 -1.58
N ALA A 327 16.88 -26.56 -0.97
CA ALA A 327 18.22 -26.26 -1.45
C ALA A 327 18.43 -27.00 -2.79
N LYS A 328 18.61 -26.28 -3.90
CA LYS A 328 18.96 -26.85 -5.21
C LYS A 328 20.46 -27.08 -5.34
N LEU A 329 21.23 -26.22 -4.68
CA LEU A 329 22.68 -26.29 -4.59
C LEU A 329 23.08 -26.16 -3.11
N PRO A 330 24.30 -26.58 -2.73
CA PRO A 330 24.79 -26.35 -1.38
C PRO A 330 24.71 -24.87 -0.99
N VAL A 331 24.15 -24.60 0.19
CA VAL A 331 23.97 -23.25 0.72
C VAL A 331 24.06 -23.27 2.25
N THR A 332 24.68 -22.25 2.84
CA THR A 332 24.61 -22.02 4.28
C THR A 332 23.70 -20.84 4.53
N LEU A 333 22.59 -21.05 5.21
CA LEU A 333 21.66 -19.98 5.55
C LEU A 333 21.87 -19.55 7.00
N THR A 334 21.99 -18.24 7.23
CA THR A 334 22.04 -17.62 8.55
C THR A 334 20.66 -17.22 9.04
N GLN A 335 19.73 -16.99 8.11
CA GLN A 335 18.33 -16.67 8.39
C GLN A 335 17.44 -17.37 7.37
N ALA A 336 16.35 -17.95 7.86
CA ALA A 336 15.23 -18.37 7.03
C ALA A 336 13.93 -18.10 7.78
N ASP A 337 13.39 -16.89 7.56
CA ASP A 337 12.13 -16.45 8.12
C ASP A 337 11.11 -16.30 6.98
N THR A 338 9.88 -16.76 7.16
CA THR A 338 8.81 -16.73 6.14
C THR A 338 7.48 -16.34 6.79
N GLY A 339 6.40 -16.19 6.02
CA GLY A 339 5.08 -15.84 6.56
C GLY A 339 5.02 -14.44 7.16
N THR A 340 6.01 -13.58 6.88
CA THR A 340 6.19 -12.31 7.57
C THR A 340 4.98 -11.39 7.44
N MET A 341 4.50 -10.83 8.54
CA MET A 341 3.54 -9.74 8.59
C MET A 341 4.16 -8.58 9.36
N GLY A 342 4.09 -7.38 8.77
CA GLY A 342 4.47 -6.15 9.46
C GLY A 342 3.36 -5.70 10.40
N ILE A 343 3.73 -5.33 11.62
CA ILE A 343 2.81 -5.02 12.71
C ILE A 343 3.08 -3.59 13.22
N GLY A 344 2.14 -2.67 12.94
CA GLY A 344 2.16 -1.27 13.32
C GLY A 344 1.58 -1.03 14.72
N ARG A 345 0.93 0.12 14.92
CA ARG A 345 0.19 0.47 16.14
C ARG A 345 -1.10 1.15 15.75
N GLU A 346 -2.17 0.86 16.48
CA GLU A 346 -3.44 1.56 16.29
C GLU A 346 -3.28 3.05 16.58
N LEU A 347 -4.06 3.87 15.87
CA LEU A 347 -3.96 5.34 15.91
C LEU A 347 -3.85 5.91 17.33
N ASP A 348 -4.66 5.38 18.25
CA ASP A 348 -4.82 5.88 19.61
C ASP A 348 -4.18 4.96 20.67
N ARG A 349 -3.37 3.97 20.26
CA ARG A 349 -2.80 2.97 21.19
C ARG A 349 -1.41 2.48 20.79
N GLU A 350 -0.45 2.70 21.68
CA GLU A 350 0.96 2.31 21.46
C GLU A 350 1.29 0.85 21.83
N THR A 351 0.30 0.11 22.35
CA THR A 351 0.47 -1.27 22.79
C THR A 351 -0.25 -2.26 21.90
N ILE A 352 0.26 -3.49 21.90
CA ILE A 352 -0.34 -4.65 21.24
C ILE A 352 -0.41 -5.79 22.24
N THR A 353 -1.55 -6.49 22.26
CA THR A 353 -1.69 -7.72 23.05
C THR A 353 -1.51 -8.95 22.15
N LEU A 354 -0.64 -9.87 22.56
CA LEU A 354 -0.39 -11.14 21.88
C LEU A 354 -0.88 -12.28 22.77
N LEU A 355 -1.84 -13.07 22.30
CA LEU A 355 -2.46 -14.17 23.06
C LEU A 355 -2.16 -15.51 22.40
N ALA A 356 -1.34 -16.33 23.05
CA ALA A 356 -1.06 -17.70 22.60
C ALA A 356 -2.16 -18.67 23.10
N ALA A 357 -2.32 -19.81 22.41
CA ALA A 357 -3.38 -20.81 22.65
C ALA A 357 -3.44 -21.45 24.06
N ARG A 358 -2.58 -21.04 25.02
CA ARG A 358 -2.48 -21.58 26.39
C ARG A 358 -2.52 -20.48 27.49
N SER A 359 -3.23 -19.38 27.23
CA SER A 359 -3.39 -18.24 28.15
C SER A 359 -2.12 -17.44 28.45
N ARG A 360 -1.02 -17.69 27.71
CA ARG A 360 0.13 -16.78 27.72
C ARG A 360 -0.28 -15.51 26.98
N SER A 361 -0.36 -14.42 27.72
CA SER A 361 -0.60 -13.07 27.22
C SER A 361 0.68 -12.29 27.34
N GLU A 362 1.14 -11.72 26.23
CA GLU A 362 2.26 -10.78 26.19
C GLU A 362 1.74 -9.42 25.73
N THR A 363 2.08 -8.36 26.45
CA THR A 363 1.77 -6.99 26.03
C THR A 363 3.05 -6.34 25.52
N VAL A 364 3.08 -6.06 24.22
CA VAL A 364 4.18 -5.34 23.59
C VAL A 364 3.93 -3.85 23.76
N GLY A 365 4.84 -3.18 24.48
CA GLY A 365 4.79 -1.74 24.74
C GLY A 365 5.32 -0.86 23.60
N PRO A 366 5.41 0.46 23.84
CA PRO A 366 6.01 1.41 22.89
C PRO A 366 7.50 1.11 22.63
N MET A 367 8.07 1.82 21.65
CA MET A 367 9.53 1.82 21.46
C MET A 367 10.22 2.39 22.70
N ILE A 368 11.26 1.72 23.15
CA ILE A 368 12.14 2.16 24.23
C ILE A 368 13.58 2.09 23.74
N ASP A 369 14.45 2.96 24.23
CA ASP A 369 15.87 2.90 23.88
C ASP A 369 16.45 1.53 24.26
N GLY A 370 16.96 0.81 23.27
CA GLY A 370 17.50 -0.54 23.47
C GLY A 370 17.66 -1.34 22.18
N ASP A 371 18.00 -2.61 22.35
CA ASP A 371 18.08 -3.61 21.28
C ASP A 371 16.71 -4.21 20.99
N ASP A 372 16.49 -4.68 19.76
CA ASP A 372 15.26 -5.35 19.38
C ASP A 372 15.04 -6.63 20.21
N VAL A 373 13.77 -6.96 20.49
CA VAL A 373 13.39 -8.08 21.36
C VAL A 373 12.66 -9.14 20.57
N LEU A 374 13.20 -10.36 20.55
CA LEU A 374 12.57 -11.51 19.94
C LEU A 374 11.73 -12.30 20.96
N LEU A 375 10.44 -12.47 20.67
CA LEU A 375 9.48 -13.22 21.48
C LEU A 375 9.07 -14.50 20.73
N PRO A 376 9.49 -15.69 21.19
CA PRO A 376 9.09 -16.95 20.58
C PRO A 376 7.69 -17.40 21.03
N PHE A 377 6.93 -17.98 20.10
CA PHE A 377 5.61 -18.56 20.31
C PHE A 377 5.57 -20.00 19.74
N PRO A 378 6.19 -20.99 20.43
CA PRO A 378 6.32 -22.35 19.95
C PRO A 378 4.98 -23.11 19.80
N GLU A 379 3.91 -22.59 20.38
CA GLU A 379 2.55 -23.09 20.20
C GLU A 379 2.05 -22.92 18.77
N ASN A 380 2.73 -22.07 17.97
CA ASN A 380 2.43 -21.80 16.57
C ASN A 380 0.99 -21.33 16.32
N HIS A 381 0.40 -20.66 17.30
CA HIS A 381 -0.94 -20.10 17.23
C HIS A 381 -0.99 -18.84 18.09
N LEU A 382 -1.24 -17.70 17.46
CA LEU A 382 -1.20 -16.39 18.09
C LEU A 382 -2.40 -15.53 17.67
N LEU A 383 -3.23 -15.12 18.63
CA LEU A 383 -4.23 -14.08 18.42
C LEU A 383 -3.56 -12.72 18.65
N VAL A 384 -3.52 -11.89 17.61
CA VAL A 384 -2.87 -10.58 17.62
C VAL A 384 -3.95 -9.52 17.83
N ASP A 385 -3.91 -8.89 18.99
CA ASP A 385 -4.75 -7.78 19.40
C ASP A 385 -6.26 -8.00 19.23
N LYS A 386 -6.72 -9.26 19.29
CA LYS A 386 -8.11 -9.64 19.00
C LYS A 386 -8.56 -9.28 17.57
N ARG A 387 -7.62 -9.02 16.66
CA ARG A 387 -7.87 -8.62 15.26
C ARG A 387 -7.73 -9.77 14.29
N PHE A 388 -6.73 -10.63 14.49
CA PHE A 388 -6.52 -11.80 13.66
C PHE A 388 -5.78 -12.92 14.39
N ILE A 389 -6.00 -14.15 13.97
CA ILE A 389 -5.22 -15.32 14.40
C ILE A 389 -4.15 -15.61 13.35
N TYR A 390 -2.93 -15.87 13.81
CA TYR A 390 -1.80 -16.33 13.00
C TYR A 390 -1.38 -17.73 13.47
N ALA A 391 -1.61 -18.75 12.63
CA ALA A 391 -1.41 -20.15 12.99
C ALA A 391 -0.53 -20.90 11.98
N TRP A 392 0.54 -21.52 12.47
CA TRP A 392 1.50 -22.24 11.64
C TRP A 392 1.51 -23.75 11.93
N LYS A 393 1.63 -24.55 10.87
CA LYS A 393 1.85 -25.99 10.95
C LYS A 393 2.95 -26.41 9.98
N GLY A 394 4.11 -26.79 10.49
CA GLY A 394 5.25 -27.21 9.68
C GLY A 394 6.57 -27.16 10.44
N THR A 395 7.67 -27.05 9.69
CA THR A 395 8.99 -26.77 10.25
C THR A 395 9.06 -25.37 10.84
N GLY A 396 9.87 -25.16 11.88
CA GLY A 396 10.04 -23.84 12.49
C GLY A 396 8.96 -23.47 13.51
N SER A 397 9.04 -22.24 14.00
CA SER A 397 8.12 -21.72 15.01
C SER A 397 7.74 -20.26 14.79
N VAL A 398 6.54 -19.88 15.21
CA VAL A 398 6.10 -18.48 15.20
C VAL A 398 6.96 -17.65 16.16
N ALA A 399 7.34 -16.46 15.71
CA ALA A 399 8.07 -15.49 16.50
C ALA A 399 7.59 -14.08 16.19
N TYR A 400 7.67 -13.22 17.20
CA TYR A 400 7.42 -11.79 17.09
C TYR A 400 8.71 -11.04 17.39
N LEU A 401 9.17 -10.18 16.49
CA LEU A 401 10.30 -9.28 16.71
C LEU A 401 9.75 -7.88 17.00
N LYS A 402 9.91 -7.46 18.25
CA LYS A 402 9.66 -6.09 18.68
C LYS A 402 10.86 -5.24 18.29
N HIS A 403 10.66 -4.29 17.39
CA HIS A 403 11.66 -3.29 17.08
C HIS A 403 11.65 -2.17 18.14
N ASN A 404 12.84 -1.74 18.52
CA ASN A 404 13.05 -0.61 19.44
C ASN A 404 13.57 0.64 18.71
N ARG A 405 13.55 0.61 17.38
CA ARG A 405 13.91 1.72 16.50
C ARG A 405 12.91 1.81 15.36
N PRO A 406 12.61 3.02 14.84
CA PRO A 406 11.75 3.16 13.67
C PRO A 406 12.31 2.40 12.48
N THR A 407 11.44 1.66 11.80
CA THR A 407 11.79 1.00 10.54
C THR A 407 11.96 2.07 9.48
N ARG A 408 13.17 2.19 8.95
CA ARG A 408 13.47 3.20 7.93
C ARG A 408 12.75 2.88 6.64
N VAL A 409 12.11 3.90 6.08
CA VAL A 409 11.50 3.80 4.76
C VAL A 409 12.60 3.86 3.69
N SER A 410 12.67 2.83 2.83
CA SER A 410 13.65 2.75 1.74
C SER A 410 13.46 3.87 0.72
N GLY A 411 14.55 4.42 0.17
CA GLY A 411 14.50 5.41 -0.91
C GLY A 411 14.15 6.84 -0.49
N ALA A 412 14.04 7.10 0.81
CA ALA A 412 13.47 8.34 1.31
C ALA A 412 14.59 9.25 1.92
N PRO A 413 15.15 10.21 1.13
CA PRO A 413 16.17 11.14 1.62
C PRO A 413 15.57 12.02 2.71
N GLY A 414 15.96 11.77 3.96
CA GLY A 414 15.40 12.44 5.14
C GLY A 414 15.25 11.55 6.38
N GLY A 415 15.32 10.23 6.24
CA GLY A 415 15.36 9.32 7.40
C GLY A 415 14.01 9.06 8.07
N TYR A 416 12.91 9.08 7.30
CA TYR A 416 11.58 8.68 7.78
C TYR A 416 11.60 7.24 8.29
N GLY A 417 10.77 6.98 9.29
CA GLY A 417 10.44 5.64 9.70
C GLY A 417 9.06 5.57 10.31
N HIS A 418 8.47 4.39 10.27
CA HIS A 418 7.27 4.06 11.02
C HIS A 418 7.62 2.98 12.03
N LEU A 419 6.80 2.87 13.08
CA LEU A 419 6.88 1.73 13.97
C LEU A 419 6.38 0.51 13.21
N GLU A 420 7.26 -0.47 13.02
CA GLU A 420 6.91 -1.76 12.44
C GLU A 420 7.65 -2.85 13.19
N ASP A 421 6.89 -3.64 13.94
CA ASP A 421 7.32 -4.94 14.46
C ASP A 421 7.09 -6.01 13.39
N LEU A 422 7.67 -7.20 13.58
CA LEU A 422 7.52 -8.31 12.63
C LEU A 422 6.96 -9.55 13.30
N LEU A 423 5.90 -10.11 12.73
CA LEU A 423 5.40 -11.44 13.04
C LEU A 423 5.79 -12.39 11.91
N PHE A 424 6.41 -13.54 12.20
CA PHE A 424 6.90 -14.45 11.15
C PHE A 424 7.06 -15.88 11.67
N VAL A 425 7.32 -16.82 10.75
CA VAL A 425 7.76 -18.17 11.05
C VAL A 425 9.28 -18.24 10.90
N ARG A 426 9.98 -18.61 11.97
CA ARG A 426 11.43 -18.85 11.98
C ARG A 426 11.75 -20.32 11.77
N HIS A 427 12.48 -20.63 10.71
CA HIS A 427 12.87 -22.02 10.39
C HIS A 427 14.22 -22.43 10.96
N LEU A 428 15.11 -21.47 11.25
CA LEU A 428 16.47 -21.73 11.72
C LEU A 428 16.74 -21.09 13.08
N ALA A 429 17.27 -21.85 14.02
CA ALA A 429 17.74 -21.34 15.31
C ALA A 429 19.20 -20.84 15.28
N LYS A 430 19.97 -21.28 14.28
CA LYS A 430 21.39 -20.95 14.08
C LYS A 430 21.76 -21.13 12.62
N PRO A 431 22.91 -20.57 12.16
CA PRO A 431 23.41 -20.83 10.82
C PRO A 431 23.47 -22.33 10.51
N THR A 432 22.91 -22.73 9.39
CA THR A 432 22.75 -24.14 9.01
C THR A 432 23.13 -24.34 7.55
N ARG A 433 23.96 -25.35 7.29
CA ARG A 433 24.37 -25.74 5.94
C ARG A 433 23.42 -26.81 5.41
N PHE A 434 22.98 -26.64 4.18
CA PHE A 434 22.15 -27.58 3.42
C PHE A 434 22.90 -28.05 2.18
N ALA A 435 22.78 -29.32 1.85
CA ALA A 435 23.19 -29.93 0.59
C ALA A 435 22.09 -29.78 -0.48
N GLY A 436 22.46 -29.92 -1.75
CA GLY A 436 21.49 -29.95 -2.84
C GLY A 436 20.50 -31.12 -2.68
N GLY A 437 19.21 -30.82 -2.80
CA GLY A 437 18.08 -31.73 -2.61
C GLY A 437 17.44 -31.67 -1.21
N GLU A 438 18.07 -31.02 -0.22
CA GLU A 438 17.51 -30.97 1.13
C GLU A 438 16.34 -29.98 1.25
N ILE A 439 15.32 -30.36 2.01
CA ILE A 439 14.22 -29.48 2.39
C ILE A 439 14.69 -28.60 3.54
N ILE A 440 14.72 -27.29 3.31
CA ILE A 440 15.06 -26.27 4.31
C ILE A 440 13.87 -26.03 5.23
N ALA A 441 12.67 -25.90 4.64
CA ALA A 441 11.42 -25.68 5.36
C ALA A 441 10.23 -26.19 4.57
N SER A 442 9.16 -26.57 5.27
CA SER A 442 7.87 -26.90 4.67
C SER A 442 6.76 -26.73 5.69
N GLY A 443 5.62 -26.19 5.25
CA GLY A 443 4.45 -26.06 6.12
C GLY A 443 3.34 -25.21 5.54
N ARG A 444 2.38 -24.90 6.41
CA ARG A 444 1.18 -24.11 6.12
C ARG A 444 0.94 -23.09 7.21
N LEU A 445 0.83 -21.84 6.81
CA LEU A 445 0.36 -20.70 7.58
C LEU A 445 -1.11 -20.47 7.25
N GLU A 446 -1.90 -20.24 8.28
CA GLU A 446 -3.28 -19.78 8.20
C GLU A 446 -3.39 -18.48 9.00
N VAL A 447 -3.94 -17.45 8.37
CA VAL A 447 -4.25 -16.17 9.01
C VAL A 447 -5.76 -15.96 8.92
N ASP A 448 -6.43 -15.97 10.07
CA ASP A 448 -7.86 -15.70 10.17
C ASP A 448 -8.06 -14.24 10.58
N LEU A 449 -8.59 -13.44 9.66
CA LEU A 449 -8.82 -12.00 9.84
C LEU A 449 -10.15 -11.69 10.54
N THR A 450 -10.92 -12.72 10.93
CA THR A 450 -12.21 -12.63 11.61
C THR A 450 -12.29 -13.62 12.80
N PRO A 451 -11.41 -13.48 13.80
CA PRO A 451 -11.17 -14.49 14.84
C PRO A 451 -12.23 -14.59 15.94
#